data_AF-A0A7C5H7T7-F1
#
_entry.id   AF-A0A7C5H7T7-F1
#
_cell.length_a   1.000
_cell.length_b   1.000
_cell.length_c   1.000
_cell.angle_alpha   90.00
_cell.angle_beta   90.00
_cell.angle_gamma   90.00
#
_symmetry.space_group_name_H-M   'P 1'
#
loop_
_entity.id
_entity.type
_entity.pdbx_description
1 polymer ?
#
loop_
_entity_poly.entity_id
_entity_poly.type
_entity_poly.pdbx_seq_one_letter_code
_entity_poly.pdbx_strand_id
1 'polypeptide(L)'
;GASQLFFYMSVMLTVPASAILELFFIIPFILMMGAANPVAQTFSVISAGPIEEIMKWTSAATVYFLIYLSFGRTGKMPDRIRVGIAAGLFSGACFGLVESVGYLTSGTSDLINHGISIRTLDPLIWRMVLGVSVHAMYTGIAAGGLGRFGWGNKFRATLILLVSSIVLHSLNNGVQGLIVLILGMDDLFGLILTDSIQVLLALAGFILLSLLWRGILLPSGRVSGGRKRASISISVGL
;
A
#
# COMPACT_ATOMS: atom_id res chain seq x y z
N GLY A 1 8.75 -23.64 -18.17
CA GLY A 1 8.97 -24.42 -16.94
C GLY A 1 9.88 -23.69 -15.99
N ALA A 2 11.20 -23.85 -16.13
CA ALA A 2 12.19 -23.34 -15.16
C ALA A 2 12.22 -21.81 -14.96
N SER A 3 12.00 -21.01 -16.03
CA SER A 3 12.01 -19.54 -15.94
C SER A 3 10.84 -18.95 -15.15
N GLN A 4 9.68 -19.60 -15.19
CA GLN A 4 8.52 -19.21 -14.41
C GLN A 4 8.70 -19.58 -12.93
N LEU A 5 9.24 -20.77 -12.66
CA LEU A 5 9.55 -21.20 -11.29
C LEU A 5 10.58 -20.27 -10.63
N PHE A 6 11.66 -19.92 -11.34
CA PHE A 6 12.66 -18.97 -10.83
C PHE A 6 12.07 -17.57 -10.59
N PHE A 7 11.16 -17.12 -11.47
CA PHE A 7 10.42 -15.87 -11.30
C PHE A 7 9.54 -15.89 -10.04
N TYR A 8 8.74 -16.94 -9.84
CA TYR A 8 7.91 -17.08 -8.64
C TYR A 8 8.76 -17.15 -7.38
N MET A 9 9.86 -17.91 -7.39
CA MET A 9 10.79 -17.98 -6.26
C MET A 9 11.43 -16.62 -5.96
N SER A 10 11.84 -15.86 -6.98
CA SER A 10 12.46 -14.54 -6.79
C SER A 10 11.46 -13.53 -6.17
N VAL A 11 10.21 -13.52 -6.65
CA VAL A 11 9.15 -12.70 -6.09
C VAL A 11 8.82 -13.13 -4.65
N MET A 12 8.72 -14.44 -4.41
CA MET A 12 8.43 -15.02 -3.09
C MET A 12 9.56 -14.84 -2.07
N LEU A 13 10.80 -14.56 -2.49
CA LEU A 13 11.92 -14.30 -1.59
C LEU A 13 12.14 -12.81 -1.33
N THR A 14 11.98 -11.98 -2.36
CA THR A 14 12.28 -10.53 -2.27
C THR A 14 11.26 -9.78 -1.42
N VAL A 15 9.97 -10.14 -1.55
CA VAL A 15 8.90 -9.47 -0.82
C VAL A 15 8.97 -9.79 0.69
N PRO A 16 9.11 -11.05 1.14
CA PRO A 16 9.31 -11.34 2.56
C PRO A 16 10.64 -10.81 3.11
N ALA A 17 11.74 -10.81 2.33
CA ALA A 17 13.00 -10.26 2.80
C ALA A 17 12.94 -8.74 3.05
N SER A 18 12.17 -7.99 2.25
CA SER A 18 11.95 -6.56 2.47
C SER A 18 11.02 -6.26 3.64
N ALA A 19 10.01 -7.11 3.88
CA ALA A 19 9.17 -7.05 5.08
C ALA A 19 9.94 -7.43 6.36
N ILE A 20 10.93 -8.34 6.25
CA ILE A 20 11.85 -8.65 7.36
C ILE A 20 12.77 -7.45 7.64
N LEU A 21 13.29 -6.78 6.61
CA LEU A 21 14.10 -5.57 6.78
C LEU A 21 13.32 -4.43 7.47
N GLU A 22 12.03 -4.29 7.17
CA GLU A 22 11.13 -3.39 7.89
C GLU A 22 11.05 -3.74 9.38
N LEU A 23 10.85 -5.02 9.74
CA LEU A 23 10.86 -5.46 11.15
C LEU A 23 12.18 -5.08 11.85
N PHE A 24 13.33 -5.18 11.16
CA PHE A 24 14.63 -4.78 11.70
C PHE A 24 14.82 -3.25 11.81
N PHE A 25 14.02 -2.42 11.14
CA PHE A 25 14.06 -0.96 11.29
C PHE A 25 13.06 -0.46 12.31
N ILE A 26 11.83 -0.97 12.27
CA ILE A 26 10.73 -0.53 13.13
C ILE A 26 10.95 -0.99 14.57
N ILE A 27 11.43 -2.22 14.81
CA ILE A 27 11.64 -2.73 16.17
C ILE A 27 12.71 -1.92 16.93
N PRO A 28 13.93 -1.67 16.40
CA PRO A 28 14.90 -0.82 17.08
C PRO A 28 14.45 0.64 17.23
N PHE A 29 13.73 1.18 16.24
CA PHE A 29 13.26 2.56 16.29
C PHE A 29 12.16 2.78 17.36
N ILE A 30 11.21 1.85 17.48
CA ILE A 30 10.21 1.82 18.57
C ILE A 30 10.89 1.60 19.93
N LEU A 31 11.86 0.69 20.00
CA LEU A 31 12.59 0.41 21.25
C LEU A 31 13.49 1.59 21.70
N MET A 32 14.08 2.35 20.78
CA MET A 32 14.96 3.48 21.12
C MET A 32 14.22 4.79 21.44
N MET A 33 13.06 5.03 20.82
CA MET A 33 12.30 6.30 20.99
C MET A 33 11.04 6.16 21.86
N GLY A 34 10.48 4.96 21.98
CA GLY A 34 9.19 4.70 22.64
C GLY A 34 9.26 4.54 24.16
N ALA A 35 10.45 4.38 24.75
CA ALA A 35 10.58 4.02 26.16
C ALA A 35 10.37 5.16 27.18
N ALA A 36 10.14 6.42 26.75
CA ALA A 36 10.11 7.54 27.71
C ALA A 36 9.04 8.64 27.50
N ASN A 37 8.36 8.74 26.34
CA ASN A 37 7.42 9.84 26.10
C ASN A 37 6.29 9.48 25.10
N PRO A 38 5.01 9.54 25.49
CA PRO A 38 3.85 9.27 24.61
C PRO A 38 3.78 10.17 23.36
N VAL A 39 4.29 11.40 23.46
CA VAL A 39 4.41 12.33 22.32
C VAL A 39 5.47 11.82 21.35
N ALA A 40 6.64 11.40 21.85
CA ALA A 40 7.70 10.83 21.01
C ALA A 40 7.27 9.51 20.35
N GLN A 41 6.45 8.69 21.03
CA GLN A 41 5.86 7.49 20.48
C GLN A 41 4.89 7.80 19.33
N THR A 42 4.05 8.83 19.46
CA THR A 42 3.12 9.25 18.40
C THR A 42 3.85 9.82 17.19
N PHE A 43 4.85 10.69 17.40
CA PHE A 43 5.68 11.18 16.30
C PHE A 43 6.50 10.07 15.64
N SER A 44 6.93 9.06 16.40
CA SER A 44 7.60 7.86 15.88
C SER A 44 6.67 7.05 14.97
N VAL A 45 5.42 6.82 15.37
CA VAL A 45 4.41 6.10 14.56
C VAL A 45 4.04 6.88 13.28
N ILE A 46 3.93 8.21 13.35
CA ILE A 46 3.67 9.06 12.18
C ILE A 46 4.86 9.05 11.20
N SER A 47 6.09 9.07 11.72
CA SER A 47 7.32 9.09 10.93
C SER A 47 7.76 7.73 10.40
N ALA A 48 7.22 6.63 10.94
CA ALA A 48 7.39 5.28 10.39
C ALA A 48 6.68 5.12 9.04
N GLY A 49 5.49 5.71 8.88
CA GLY A 49 4.66 5.60 7.66
C GLY A 49 5.41 5.92 6.35
N PRO A 50 6.15 7.04 6.24
CA PRO A 50 6.94 7.36 5.05
C PRO A 50 8.03 6.34 4.71
N ILE A 51 8.76 5.85 5.72
CA ILE A 51 9.82 4.87 5.52
C ILE A 51 9.22 3.55 5.03
N GLU A 52 8.13 3.13 5.68
CA GLU A 52 7.42 1.91 5.36
C GLU A 52 6.88 1.90 3.93
N GLU A 53 6.23 2.99 3.50
CA GLU A 53 5.72 3.11 2.13
C GLU A 53 6.83 3.09 1.07
N ILE A 54 8.00 3.67 1.36
CA ILE A 54 9.16 3.61 0.44
C ILE A 54 9.68 2.19 0.31
N MET A 55 9.77 1.44 1.42
CA MET A 55 10.22 0.05 1.41
C MET A 55 9.24 -0.84 0.64
N LYS A 56 7.93 -0.71 0.91
CA LYS A 56 6.86 -1.41 0.20
C LYS A 56 6.86 -1.09 -1.28
N TRP A 57 6.99 0.18 -1.65
CA TRP A 57 7.09 0.60 -3.04
C TRP A 57 8.33 0.03 -3.74
N THR A 58 9.48 -0.01 -3.07
CA THR A 58 10.72 -0.59 -3.62
C THR A 58 10.55 -2.07 -3.91
N SER A 59 9.93 -2.81 -2.99
CA SER A 59 9.56 -4.22 -3.19
C SER A 59 8.61 -4.39 -4.37
N ALA A 60 7.54 -3.57 -4.45
CA ALA A 60 6.62 -3.56 -5.58
C ALA A 60 7.31 -3.25 -6.92
N ALA A 61 8.26 -2.32 -6.93
CA ALA A 61 9.05 -1.99 -8.11
C ALA A 61 9.93 -3.16 -8.56
N THR A 62 10.54 -3.89 -7.62
CA THR A 62 11.29 -5.11 -7.94
C THR A 62 10.38 -6.19 -8.51
N VAL A 63 9.22 -6.45 -7.91
CA VAL A 63 8.23 -7.41 -8.44
C VAL A 63 7.81 -7.02 -9.86
N TYR A 64 7.48 -5.74 -10.08
CA TYR A 64 7.15 -5.22 -11.40
C TYR A 64 8.30 -5.41 -12.41
N PHE A 65 9.54 -5.13 -12.01
CA PHE A 65 10.71 -5.31 -12.86
C PHE A 65 10.93 -6.77 -13.25
N LEU A 66 10.77 -7.70 -12.32
CA LEU A 66 10.86 -9.15 -12.59
C LEU A 66 9.76 -9.60 -13.57
N ILE A 67 8.52 -9.09 -13.43
CA ILE A 67 7.43 -9.37 -14.38
C ILE A 67 7.78 -8.80 -15.76
N TYR A 68 8.30 -7.59 -15.80
CA TYR A 68 8.72 -6.93 -17.04
C TYR A 68 9.84 -7.69 -17.77
N LEU A 69 10.83 -8.21 -17.05
CA LEU A 69 11.88 -9.05 -17.65
C LEU A 69 11.31 -10.34 -18.25
N SER A 70 10.34 -10.96 -17.57
CA SER A 70 9.76 -12.24 -17.95
C SER A 70 8.77 -12.13 -19.12
N PHE A 71 7.94 -11.07 -19.14
CA PHE A 71 6.82 -10.93 -20.08
C PHE A 71 6.86 -9.64 -20.91
N GLY A 72 7.49 -8.58 -20.41
CA GLY A 72 7.60 -7.27 -21.07
C GLY A 72 8.45 -7.30 -22.33
N ARG A 73 9.56 -8.07 -22.32
CA ARG A 73 10.45 -8.24 -23.47
C ARG A 73 9.82 -9.01 -24.64
N THR A 74 8.83 -9.86 -24.34
CA THR A 74 8.15 -10.69 -25.35
C THR A 74 6.86 -10.06 -25.88
N GLY A 75 6.53 -8.84 -25.46
CA GLY A 75 5.29 -8.15 -25.83
C GLY A 75 4.02 -8.78 -25.22
N LYS A 76 4.17 -9.80 -24.37
CA LYS A 76 3.05 -10.53 -23.74
C LYS A 76 2.58 -9.90 -22.43
N MET A 77 3.22 -8.81 -22.00
CA MET A 77 2.83 -8.12 -20.79
C MET A 77 1.45 -7.47 -20.98
N PRO A 78 0.47 -7.77 -20.11
CA PRO A 78 -0.82 -7.08 -20.12
C PRO A 78 -0.62 -5.60 -19.76
N ASP A 79 -1.73 -4.84 -19.64
CA ASP A 79 -1.68 -3.41 -19.33
C ASP A 79 -0.66 -3.10 -18.22
N ARG A 80 0.43 -2.43 -18.60
CA ARG A 80 1.60 -2.19 -17.75
C ARG A 80 1.23 -1.44 -16.47
N ILE A 81 0.22 -0.57 -16.53
CA ILE A 81 -0.26 0.18 -15.35
C ILE A 81 -0.90 -0.78 -14.36
N ARG A 82 -1.79 -1.66 -14.83
CA ARG A 82 -2.45 -2.66 -13.98
C ARG A 82 -1.46 -3.66 -13.40
N VAL A 83 -0.42 -4.03 -14.15
CA VAL A 83 0.66 -4.87 -13.62
C VAL A 83 1.44 -4.16 -12.51
N GLY A 84 1.69 -2.85 -12.65
CA GLY A 84 2.27 -2.04 -11.58
C GLY A 84 1.40 -2.03 -10.33
N ILE A 85 0.11 -1.76 -10.49
CA ILE A 85 -0.86 -1.77 -9.38
C ILE A 85 -0.90 -3.16 -8.72
N ALA A 86 -0.98 -4.24 -9.49
CA ALA A 86 -1.02 -5.61 -8.97
C ALA A 86 0.26 -5.99 -8.20
N ALA A 87 1.44 -5.56 -8.68
CA ALA A 87 2.70 -5.74 -7.95
C ALA A 87 2.69 -4.98 -6.62
N GLY A 88 2.11 -3.77 -6.60
CA GLY A 88 1.92 -2.99 -5.38
C GLY A 88 0.95 -3.65 -4.40
N LEU A 89 -0.21 -4.11 -4.86
CA LEU A 89 -1.20 -4.82 -4.04
C LEU A 89 -0.59 -6.07 -3.39
N PHE A 90 0.16 -6.87 -4.16
CA PHE A 90 0.83 -8.06 -3.65
C PHE A 90 1.88 -7.71 -2.61
N SER A 91 2.77 -6.75 -2.89
CA SER A 91 3.81 -6.35 -1.95
C SER A 91 3.23 -5.77 -0.66
N GLY A 92 2.25 -4.88 -0.77
CA GLY A 92 1.60 -4.30 0.40
C GLY A 92 0.86 -5.34 1.24
N ALA A 93 0.17 -6.30 0.62
CA ALA A 93 -0.49 -7.39 1.34
C ALA A 93 0.51 -8.24 2.13
N CYS A 94 1.69 -8.55 1.57
CA CYS A 94 2.73 -9.28 2.29
C CYS A 94 3.25 -8.53 3.51
N PHE A 95 3.46 -7.22 3.40
CA PHE A 95 3.87 -6.38 4.53
C PHE A 95 2.79 -6.33 5.61
N GLY A 96 1.54 -6.06 5.22
CA GLY A 96 0.42 -6.04 6.16
C GLY A 96 0.20 -7.39 6.84
N LEU A 97 0.49 -8.52 6.18
CA LEU A 97 0.44 -9.84 6.80
C LEU A 97 1.55 -10.01 7.86
N VAL A 98 2.76 -9.55 7.59
CA VAL A 98 3.88 -9.59 8.54
C VAL A 98 3.57 -8.73 9.76
N GLU A 99 3.07 -7.52 9.55
CA GLU A 99 2.66 -6.63 10.63
C GLU A 99 1.50 -7.23 11.46
N SER A 100 0.53 -7.84 10.78
CA SER A 100 -0.61 -8.51 11.42
C SER A 100 -0.17 -9.65 12.33
N VAL A 101 0.90 -10.39 11.99
CA VAL A 101 1.47 -11.41 12.89
C VAL A 101 2.01 -10.79 14.19
N GLY A 102 2.60 -9.60 14.10
CA GLY A 102 2.99 -8.81 15.28
C GLY A 102 1.77 -8.49 16.17
N TYR A 103 0.69 -7.98 15.57
CA TYR A 103 -0.55 -7.67 16.30
C TYR A 103 -1.27 -8.91 16.85
N LEU A 104 -1.22 -10.04 16.13
CA LEU A 104 -1.78 -11.30 16.62
C LEU A 104 -1.02 -11.78 17.87
N THR A 105 0.30 -11.62 17.90
CA THR A 105 1.13 -12.06 19.02
C THR A 105 0.84 -11.23 20.27
N SER A 106 0.76 -9.89 20.14
CA SER A 106 0.40 -9.01 21.27
C SER A 106 -1.07 -9.15 21.67
N GLY A 107 -1.99 -9.16 20.71
CA GLY A 107 -3.43 -9.28 20.95
C GLY A 107 -3.84 -10.61 21.58
N THR A 108 -3.17 -11.72 21.22
CA THR A 108 -3.41 -13.03 21.86
C THR A 108 -2.93 -13.03 23.31
N SER A 109 -1.78 -12.38 23.59
CA SER A 109 -1.31 -12.18 24.97
C SER A 109 -2.32 -11.38 25.79
N ASP A 110 -2.86 -10.31 25.24
CA ASP A 110 -3.88 -9.50 25.93
C ASP A 110 -5.20 -10.26 26.14
N LEU A 111 -5.61 -11.07 25.16
CA LEU A 111 -6.78 -11.96 25.27
C LEU A 111 -6.61 -13.00 26.39
N ILE A 112 -5.42 -13.59 26.52
CA ILE A 112 -5.10 -14.56 27.58
C ILE A 112 -5.11 -13.89 28.96
N ASN A 113 -4.54 -12.69 29.06
CA ASN A 113 -4.35 -12.02 30.35
C ASN A 113 -5.60 -11.23 30.84
N HIS A 114 -6.42 -10.72 29.93
CA HIS A 114 -7.55 -9.84 30.25
C HIS A 114 -8.92 -10.42 29.85
N GLY A 115 -8.95 -11.60 29.21
CA GLY A 115 -10.16 -12.27 28.79
C GLY A 115 -10.78 -11.72 27.49
N ILE A 116 -11.88 -12.33 27.07
CA ILE A 116 -12.58 -11.97 25.82
C ILE A 116 -13.43 -10.71 26.05
N SER A 117 -13.11 -9.65 25.33
CA SER A 117 -13.90 -8.41 25.30
C SER A 117 -13.75 -7.74 23.93
N ILE A 118 -14.60 -6.75 23.64
CA ILE A 118 -14.46 -5.95 22.42
C ILE A 118 -13.08 -5.29 22.34
N ARG A 119 -12.48 -4.93 23.48
CA ARG A 119 -11.15 -4.30 23.56
C ARG A 119 -10.01 -5.25 23.20
N THR A 120 -10.17 -6.55 23.46
CA THR A 120 -9.15 -7.57 23.16
C THR A 120 -9.35 -8.19 21.78
N LEU A 121 -10.59 -8.21 21.26
CA LEU A 121 -10.91 -8.74 19.93
C LEU A 121 -10.77 -7.72 18.81
N ASP A 122 -11.06 -6.44 19.07
CA ASP A 122 -11.02 -5.40 18.05
C ASP A 122 -9.62 -5.25 17.43
N PRO A 123 -8.51 -5.13 18.21
CA PRO A 123 -7.17 -5.06 17.64
C PRO A 123 -6.78 -6.31 16.84
N LEU A 124 -7.31 -7.50 17.19
CA LEU A 124 -7.03 -8.77 16.50
C LEU A 124 -7.69 -8.85 15.14
N ILE A 125 -8.99 -8.55 15.06
CA ILE A 125 -9.77 -8.71 13.82
C ILE A 125 -9.56 -7.51 12.92
N TRP A 126 -9.61 -6.31 13.49
CA TRP A 126 -9.51 -5.06 12.76
C TRP A 126 -8.14 -4.88 12.14
N ARG A 127 -7.07 -5.00 12.93
CA ARG A 127 -5.71 -4.80 12.40
C ARG A 127 -5.29 -5.89 11.43
N MET A 128 -5.79 -7.12 11.61
CA MET A 128 -5.50 -8.20 10.67
C MET A 128 -6.19 -8.01 9.32
N VAL A 129 -7.50 -7.74 9.29
CA VAL A 129 -8.24 -7.67 8.03
C VAL A 129 -8.05 -6.32 7.34
N LEU A 130 -8.17 -5.22 8.08
CA LEU A 130 -8.01 -3.89 7.51
C LEU A 130 -6.56 -3.49 7.37
N GLY A 131 -5.65 -3.88 8.28
CA GLY A 131 -4.22 -3.60 8.11
C GLY A 131 -3.68 -4.18 6.80
N VAL A 132 -3.89 -5.47 6.55
CA VAL A 132 -3.50 -6.10 5.27
C VAL A 132 -4.09 -5.37 4.07
N SER A 133 -5.38 -5.04 4.13
CA SER A 133 -6.11 -4.39 3.04
C SER A 133 -5.60 -2.97 2.76
N VAL A 134 -5.33 -2.20 3.82
CA VAL A 134 -4.84 -0.83 3.76
C VAL A 134 -3.40 -0.80 3.22
N HIS A 135 -2.53 -1.70 3.67
CA HIS A 135 -1.15 -1.79 3.16
C HIS A 135 -1.13 -2.16 1.69
N ALA A 136 -1.93 -3.17 1.30
CA ALA A 136 -2.09 -3.55 -0.10
C ALA A 136 -2.56 -2.37 -0.95
N MET A 137 -3.62 -1.70 -0.52
CA MET A 137 -4.23 -0.59 -1.23
C MET A 137 -3.27 0.58 -1.45
N TYR A 138 -2.63 1.08 -0.38
CA TYR A 138 -1.67 2.19 -0.45
C TYR A 138 -0.49 1.86 -1.37
N THR A 139 0.12 0.68 -1.18
CA THR A 139 1.23 0.24 -2.02
C THR A 139 0.81 0.06 -3.49
N GLY A 140 -0.42 -0.43 -3.73
CA GLY A 140 -1.04 -0.53 -5.05
C GLY A 140 -1.20 0.82 -5.74
N ILE A 141 -1.63 1.85 -5.01
CA ILE A 141 -1.70 3.24 -5.49
C ILE A 141 -0.31 3.74 -5.85
N ALA A 142 0.66 3.62 -4.93
CA ALA A 142 2.05 4.06 -5.14
C ALA A 142 2.69 3.42 -6.38
N ALA A 143 2.43 2.13 -6.61
CA ALA A 143 2.99 1.37 -7.72
C ALA A 143 2.32 1.67 -9.08
N GLY A 144 1.19 2.38 -9.13
CA GLY A 144 0.46 2.69 -10.37
C GLY A 144 1.26 3.51 -11.39
N GLY A 145 2.29 4.23 -10.94
CA GLY A 145 3.18 5.01 -11.82
C GLY A 145 4.20 4.17 -12.60
N LEU A 146 4.53 2.96 -12.14
CA LEU A 146 5.60 2.11 -12.69
C LEU A 146 5.33 1.68 -14.15
N GLY A 147 4.05 1.52 -14.49
CA GLY A 147 3.60 1.07 -15.80
C GLY A 147 3.60 2.10 -16.92
N ARG A 148 3.91 3.37 -16.61
CA ARG A 148 3.78 4.49 -17.56
C ARG A 148 4.86 4.49 -18.66
N PHE A 149 4.47 5.04 -19.81
CA PHE A 149 5.37 5.31 -20.94
C PHE A 149 6.03 6.68 -20.83
N GLY A 150 7.30 6.76 -21.24
CA GLY A 150 8.12 7.97 -21.16
C GLY A 150 8.68 8.21 -19.76
N TRP A 151 9.99 8.45 -19.67
CA TRP A 151 10.70 8.62 -18.39
C TRP A 151 10.14 9.75 -17.54
N GLY A 152 9.92 10.94 -18.12
CA GLY A 152 9.38 12.09 -17.39
C GLY A 152 7.96 11.85 -16.84
N ASN A 153 7.08 11.25 -17.65
CA ASN A 153 5.71 10.93 -17.21
C ASN A 153 5.67 9.81 -16.18
N LYS A 154 6.54 8.80 -16.32
CA LYS A 154 6.70 7.73 -15.33
C LYS A 154 7.17 8.28 -13.99
N PHE A 155 8.23 9.08 -14.00
CA PHE A 155 8.78 9.66 -12.77
C PHE A 155 7.75 10.55 -12.06
N ARG A 156 7.14 11.49 -12.78
CA ARG A 156 6.15 12.41 -12.22
C ARG A 156 4.93 11.67 -11.64
N ALA A 157 4.36 10.73 -12.39
CA ALA A 157 3.19 9.99 -11.93
C ALA A 157 3.52 9.11 -10.72
N THR A 158 4.69 8.46 -10.73
CA THR A 158 5.12 7.62 -9.61
C THR A 158 5.35 8.45 -8.35
N LEU A 159 6.00 9.61 -8.48
CA LEU A 159 6.24 10.51 -7.36
C LEU A 159 4.93 11.01 -6.74
N ILE A 160 3.98 11.47 -7.56
CA ILE A 160 2.67 11.93 -7.08
C ILE A 160 1.95 10.82 -6.31
N LEU A 161 1.87 9.62 -6.90
CA LEU A 161 1.16 8.50 -6.28
C LEU A 161 1.85 7.99 -5.01
N LEU A 162 3.18 7.96 -5.00
CA LEU A 162 3.96 7.57 -3.82
C LEU A 162 3.76 8.58 -2.69
N VAL A 163 3.83 9.88 -2.98
CA VAL A 163 3.55 10.93 -1.99
C VAL A 163 2.11 10.84 -1.48
N SER A 164 1.13 10.61 -2.36
CA SER A 164 -0.26 10.38 -1.94
C SER A 164 -0.39 9.16 -1.02
N SER A 165 0.31 8.07 -1.32
CA SER A 165 0.35 6.87 -0.48
C SER A 165 0.93 7.15 0.90
N ILE A 166 2.07 7.84 0.95
CA ILE A 166 2.72 8.27 2.20
C ILE A 166 1.78 9.13 3.04
N VAL A 167 1.12 10.11 2.43
CA VAL A 167 0.19 10.99 3.14
C VAL A 167 -1.01 10.19 3.68
N LEU A 168 -1.62 9.32 2.87
CA LEU A 168 -2.74 8.49 3.32
C LEU A 168 -2.35 7.55 4.45
N HIS A 169 -1.17 6.94 4.38
CA HIS A 169 -0.67 6.05 5.42
C HIS A 169 -0.32 6.81 6.70
N SER A 170 0.43 7.91 6.61
CA SER A 170 0.74 8.77 7.76
C SER A 170 -0.52 9.36 8.41
N LEU A 171 -1.56 9.67 7.63
CA LEU A 171 -2.86 10.08 8.17
C LEU A 171 -3.55 8.93 8.91
N ASN A 172 -3.54 7.72 8.36
CA ASN A 172 -4.13 6.53 9.00
C ASN A 172 -3.47 6.25 10.36
N ASN A 173 -2.14 6.32 10.42
CA ASN A 173 -1.36 6.10 11.64
C ASN A 173 -1.45 7.29 12.61
N GLY A 174 -1.53 8.51 12.06
CA GLY A 174 -1.68 9.75 12.83
C GLY A 174 -3.03 9.88 13.51
N VAL A 175 -4.13 9.49 12.86
CA VAL A 175 -5.47 9.43 13.46
C VAL A 175 -5.46 8.48 14.66
N GLN A 176 -4.87 7.30 14.50
CA GLN A 176 -4.72 6.34 15.59
C GLN A 176 -3.89 6.91 16.74
N GLY A 177 -2.72 7.49 16.46
CA GLY A 177 -1.86 8.08 17.49
C GLY A 177 -2.49 9.27 18.22
N LEU A 178 -3.20 10.15 17.50
CA LEU A 178 -3.82 11.35 18.05
C LEU A 178 -5.03 11.00 18.93
N ILE A 179 -5.87 10.05 18.51
CA ILE A 179 -7.04 9.64 19.30
C ILE A 179 -6.62 8.89 20.56
N VAL A 180 -5.60 8.02 20.46
CA VAL A 180 -4.98 7.37 21.62
C VAL A 180 -4.44 8.40 22.62
N LEU A 181 -3.80 9.47 22.15
CA LEU A 181 -3.28 10.56 22.97
C LEU A 181 -4.37 11.38 23.68
N ILE A 182 -5.50 11.64 23.00
CA ILE A 182 -6.53 12.57 23.50
C ILE A 182 -7.57 11.87 24.39
N LEU A 183 -8.00 10.66 24.02
CA LEU A 183 -9.11 9.96 24.68
C LEU A 183 -8.66 8.78 25.55
N GLY A 184 -7.41 8.34 25.42
CA GLY A 184 -6.93 7.09 26.00
C GLY A 184 -7.51 5.87 25.29
N MET A 185 -6.80 4.75 25.30
CA MET A 185 -7.26 3.48 24.68
C MET A 185 -8.43 2.82 25.44
N ASP A 186 -8.78 3.35 26.61
CA ASP A 186 -9.73 2.74 27.53
C ASP A 186 -11.17 3.21 27.33
N ASP A 187 -11.41 4.20 26.46
CA ASP A 187 -12.74 4.69 26.14
C ASP A 187 -13.30 4.03 24.87
N LEU A 188 -14.46 3.38 24.99
CA LEU A 188 -15.17 2.74 23.89
C LEU A 188 -15.50 3.75 22.78
N PHE A 189 -15.76 5.01 23.16
CA PHE A 189 -16.02 6.07 22.20
C PHE A 189 -14.78 6.40 21.34
N GLY A 190 -13.59 6.45 21.95
CA GLY A 190 -12.34 6.69 21.24
C GLY A 190 -11.99 5.57 20.25
N LEU A 191 -12.27 4.32 20.61
CA LEU A 191 -12.11 3.16 19.73
C LEU A 191 -13.03 3.27 18.50
N ILE A 192 -14.35 3.44 18.72
CA ILE A 192 -15.34 3.56 17.64
C ILE A 192 -15.02 4.75 16.71
N LEU A 193 -14.59 5.87 17.26
CA LEU A 193 -14.22 7.06 16.48
C LEU A 193 -13.00 6.80 15.59
N THR A 194 -11.98 6.12 16.13
CA THR A 194 -10.78 5.74 15.36
C THR A 194 -11.15 4.85 14.19
N ASP A 195 -11.91 3.78 14.45
CA ASP A 195 -12.30 2.82 13.43
C ASP A 195 -13.15 3.49 12.34
N SER A 196 -14.09 4.34 12.74
CA SER A 196 -14.95 5.07 11.79
C SER A 196 -14.13 5.94 10.83
N ILE A 197 -13.12 6.66 11.34
CA ILE A 197 -12.25 7.48 10.50
C ILE A 197 -11.37 6.60 9.61
N GLN A 198 -10.81 5.52 10.13
CA GLN A 198 -9.97 4.59 9.37
C GLN A 198 -10.77 3.89 8.25
N VAL A 199 -12.03 3.51 8.48
CA VAL A 199 -12.92 3.01 7.41
C VAL A 199 -13.12 4.04 6.32
N LEU A 200 -13.37 5.30 6.68
CA LEU A 200 -13.59 6.37 5.70
C LEU A 200 -12.32 6.62 4.87
N LEU A 201 -11.14 6.63 5.50
CA LEU A 201 -9.85 6.73 4.82
C LEU A 201 -9.59 5.53 3.90
N ALA A 202 -9.85 4.32 4.38
CA ALA A 202 -9.74 3.10 3.58
C ALA A 202 -10.68 3.14 2.37
N LEU A 203 -11.93 3.55 2.56
CA LEU A 203 -12.91 3.69 1.49
C LEU A 203 -12.45 4.70 0.43
N ALA A 204 -11.93 5.86 0.86
CA ALA A 204 -11.37 6.87 -0.05
C ALA A 204 -10.19 6.31 -0.86
N GLY A 205 -9.30 5.54 -0.21
CA GLY A 205 -8.20 4.86 -0.88
C GLY A 205 -8.68 3.81 -1.88
N PHE A 206 -9.70 3.02 -1.56
CA PHE A 206 -10.24 2.00 -2.46
C PHE A 206 -10.92 2.62 -3.68
N ILE A 207 -11.59 3.76 -3.51
CA ILE A 207 -12.12 4.57 -4.62
C ILE A 207 -10.96 5.03 -5.52
N LEU A 208 -9.90 5.62 -4.94
CA LEU A 208 -8.73 6.08 -5.68
C LEU A 208 -8.08 4.93 -6.47
N LEU A 209 -7.86 3.79 -5.82
CA LEU A 209 -7.32 2.57 -6.43
C LEU A 209 -8.21 2.07 -7.57
N SER A 210 -9.54 2.05 -7.40
CA SER A 210 -10.50 1.65 -8.43
C SER A 210 -10.45 2.58 -9.65
N LEU A 211 -10.37 3.90 -9.42
CA LEU A 211 -10.23 4.89 -10.48
C LEU A 211 -8.91 4.75 -11.24
N LEU A 212 -7.82 4.42 -10.54
CA LEU A 212 -6.52 4.12 -11.14
C LEU A 212 -6.56 2.82 -11.96
N TRP A 213 -7.17 1.76 -11.41
CA TRP A 213 -7.31 0.46 -12.08
C TRP A 213 -8.12 0.54 -13.37
N ARG A 214 -9.18 1.35 -13.35
CA ARG A 214 -10.01 1.64 -14.53
C ARG A 214 -9.32 2.55 -15.55
N GLY A 215 -8.18 3.14 -15.21
CA GLY A 215 -7.44 4.06 -16.08
C GLY A 215 -8.10 5.43 -16.24
N ILE A 216 -9.03 5.80 -15.34
CA ILE A 216 -9.75 7.08 -15.38
C ILE A 216 -8.80 8.22 -14.99
N LEU A 217 -8.09 8.06 -13.87
CA LEU A 217 -7.13 9.05 -13.39
C LEU A 217 -5.82 9.04 -14.19
N LEU A 218 -5.47 7.87 -14.74
CA LEU A 218 -4.21 7.66 -15.44
C LEU A 218 -4.45 6.83 -16.71
N PRO A 219 -4.87 7.46 -17.82
CA PRO A 219 -5.15 6.74 -19.06
C PRO A 219 -3.91 5.97 -19.51
N SER A 220 -4.07 4.67 -19.76
CA SER A 220 -3.05 3.86 -20.41
C SER A 220 -2.87 4.43 -21.81
N GLY A 221 -1.82 5.22 -22.03
CA GLY A 221 -1.49 5.73 -23.36
C GLY A 221 -1.20 4.55 -24.28
N ARG A 222 -2.22 4.01 -24.96
CA ARG A 222 -2.02 3.20 -26.14
C ARG A 222 -1.44 4.14 -27.18
N VAL A 223 -0.16 3.96 -27.49
CA VAL A 223 0.37 4.35 -28.78
C VAL A 223 -0.45 3.59 -29.81
N SER A 224 -1.40 4.26 -30.45
CA SER A 224 -2.01 3.70 -31.66
C SER A 224 -0.91 3.63 -32.71
N GLY A 225 -0.35 2.45 -32.92
CA GLY A 225 0.37 2.09 -34.14
C GLY A 225 -0.59 2.03 -35.33
N GLY A 226 -1.26 3.15 -35.61
CA GLY A 226 -2.24 3.28 -36.67
C GLY A 226 -2.69 4.73 -36.72
N ARG A 227 -2.15 5.50 -37.66
CA ARG A 227 -2.76 6.75 -38.11
C ARG A 227 -4.21 6.45 -38.48
N LYS A 228 -5.16 6.75 -37.60
CA LYS A 228 -6.47 7.21 -38.05
C LYS A 228 -6.38 8.73 -38.10
N ARG A 229 -5.99 9.25 -39.28
CA ARG A 229 -6.40 10.60 -39.68
C ARG A 229 -7.91 10.60 -39.54
N ALA A 230 -8.44 11.40 -38.63
CA ALA A 230 -9.84 11.79 -38.69
C ALA A 230 -9.99 12.62 -39.98
N SER A 231 -10.44 11.98 -41.06
CA SER A 231 -10.97 12.72 -42.20
C SER A 231 -12.36 13.20 -41.78
N ILE A 232 -12.44 14.46 -41.38
CA ILE A 232 -13.72 15.15 -41.28
C ILE A 232 -14.17 15.38 -42.73
N SER A 233 -15.09 14.54 -43.22
CA SER A 233 -15.81 14.84 -44.47
C SER A 233 -16.93 15.81 -44.11
N ILE A 234 -16.73 17.09 -44.42
CA ILE A 234 -17.82 18.07 -44.41
C ILE A 234 -18.61 17.82 -45.69
N SER A 235 -19.78 17.21 -45.56
CA SER A 235 -20.78 17.18 -46.63
C SER A 235 -21.38 18.58 -46.74
N VAL A 236 -20.97 19.32 -47.77
CA VAL A 236 -21.69 20.52 -48.20
C VAL A 236 -22.88 20.04 -49.03
N GLY A 237 -24.08 20.12 -48.46
CA GLY A 237 -25.32 19.88 -49.21
C GLY A 237 -25.53 20.99 -50.22
N LEU A 238 -25.75 20.61 -51.48
CA LEU A 238 -26.38 21.42 -52.52
C LEU A 238 -27.89 21.44 -52.32
#